data_AF-A0A2V6U8M9-F1
#
_entry.id   AF-A0A2V6U8M9-F1
#
_cell.length_a   1.000
_cell.length_b   1.000
_cell.length_c   1.000
_cell.angle_alpha   90.00
_cell.angle_beta   90.00
_cell.angle_gamma   90.00
#
_symmetry.space_group_name_H-M   'P 1'
#
loop_
_entity.id
_entity.type
_entity.pdbx_description
1 polymer ?
#
loop_
_entity_poly.entity_id
_entity_poly.type
_entity_poly.pdbx_seq_one_letter_code
_entity_poly.pdbx_strand_id
1 'polypeptide(L)' 'MARVALLAEKLDHHPDWQNVYNRVTIDLVTHDAGGLTVLDFELAAKASAAAGS' A
#
# COMPACT_ATOMS: atom_id res chain seq x y z
N MET A 1 4.13 -0.15 9.18
CA MET A 1 3.33 0.95 8.61
C MET A 1 4.18 2.13 8.14
N ALA A 2 5.02 2.75 8.98
CA ALA A 2 5.77 3.96 8.61
C ALA A 2 6.57 3.86 7.29
N ARG A 3 7.26 2.74 7.05
CA ARG A 3 7.97 2.50 5.77
C ARG A 3 7.03 2.48 4.56
N VAL A 4 5.86 1.86 4.70
CA VAL A 4 4.86 1.78 3.63
C VAL A 4 4.25 3.16 3.37
N ALA A 5 4.03 3.98 4.41
CA ALA A 5 3.57 5.36 4.24
C ALA A 5 4.54 6.19 3.37
N LEU A 6 5.85 6.12 3.65
CA LEU A 6 6.85 6.84 2.84
C LEU A 6 6.89 6.36 1.38
N LEU A 7 6.62 5.08 1.14
CA LEU A 7 6.56 4.50 -0.21
C LEU A 7 5.31 4.95 -0.96
N ALA A 8 4.16 5.01 -0.26
CA ALA A 8 2.89 5.51 -0.78
C ALA A 8 3.01 6.98 -1.19
N GLU A 9 3.56 7.85 -0.32
CA GLU A 9 3.82 9.27 -0.63
C GLU A 9 4.72 9.45 -1.85
N LYS A 10 5.79 8.64 -1.96
CA LYS A 10 6.70 8.70 -3.11
C LYS A 10 6.02 8.29 -4.43
N LEU A 11 5.02 7.41 -4.36
CA LEU A 11 4.26 6.93 -5.50
C LEU A 11 3.04 7.80 -5.83
N ASP A 12 2.70 8.76 -4.96
CA ASP A 12 1.42 9.48 -4.99
C ASP A 12 0.22 8.52 -5.11
N HIS A 13 0.29 7.42 -4.37
CA HIS A 13 -0.71 6.36 -4.38
C HIS A 13 -0.87 5.81 -2.97
N HIS A 14 -2.04 5.98 -2.38
CA HIS A 14 -2.28 5.69 -0.96
C HIS A 14 -3.15 4.45 -0.78
N PRO A 15 -2.77 3.54 0.14
CA PRO A 15 -3.59 2.38 0.46
C PRO A 15 -4.73 2.75 1.39
N ASP A 16 -5.78 1.93 1.36
CA ASP A 16 -6.67 1.77 2.50
C ASP A 16 -6.06 0.72 3.45
N TRP A 17 -6.02 0.99 4.75
CA TRP A 17 -5.44 0.03 5.70
C TRP A 17 -6.13 0.00 7.06
N GLN A 18 -6.00 -1.14 7.73
CA GLN A 18 -6.49 -1.35 9.09
C GLN A 18 -5.37 -1.96 9.95
N ASN A 19 -5.17 -1.43 11.15
CA ASN A 19 -4.23 -1.99 12.13
C ASN A 19 -4.98 -2.55 13.34
N VAL A 20 -4.66 -3.80 13.71
CA VAL A 20 -5.12 -4.44 14.95
C VAL A 20 -3.91 -5.06 15.63
N TYR A 21 -3.40 -4.38 16.66
CA TYR A 21 -2.21 -4.77 17.41
C TYR A 21 -1.01 -5.07 16.48
N ASN A 22 -0.67 -6.33 16.29
CA ASN A 22 0.46 -6.79 15.49
C ASN A 22 0.11 -7.09 14.03
N ARG A 23 -1.15 -6.90 13.60
CA ARG A 23 -1.59 -7.14 12.23
C ARG A 23 -1.94 -5.83 11.54
N VAL A 24 -1.47 -5.68 10.31
CA VAL A 24 -1.89 -4.62 9.39
C VAL A 24 -2.47 -5.29 8.16
N THR A 25 -3.71 -4.96 7.81
CA THR A 25 -4.34 -5.33 6.54
C THR A 25 -4.24 -4.12 5.62
N ILE A 26 -3.88 -4.34 4.35
CA ILE A 26 -3.71 -3.30 3.34
C ILE A 26 -4.55 -3.70 2.13
N ASP A 27 -5.47 -2.81 1.74
CA ASP A 27 -6.29 -2.91 0.54
C ASP A 27 -5.81 -1.84 -0.45
N LEU A 28 -5.70 -2.23 -1.72
CA LEU A 28 -5.17 -1.40 -2.80
C LEU A 28 -6.15 -1.36 -3.96
N VAL A 29 -6.51 -0.14 -4.35
CA VAL A 29 -7.29 0.17 -5.54
C VAL A 29 -6.98 1.59 -5.97
N THR A 30 -7.01 1.84 -7.27
CA THR A 30 -6.95 3.20 -7.79
C THR A 30 -8.37 3.76 -7.88
N HIS A 31 -8.74 4.59 -6.90
CA HIS A 31 -10.11 5.08 -6.71
C HIS A 31 -10.63 5.83 -7.96
N ASP A 32 -9.80 6.70 -8.53
CA ASP A 32 -10.14 7.48 -9.72
C ASP A 32 -10.38 6.63 -10.98
N ALA A 33 -9.68 5.50 -11.08
CA ALA A 33 -9.85 4.54 -12.17
C ALA A 33 -11.03 3.59 -11.94
N GLY A 34 -11.63 3.58 -10.74
CA GLY A 34 -12.67 2.65 -10.34
C GLY A 34 -12.21 1.18 -10.30
N GLY A 35 -10.91 0.92 -10.16
CA GLY A 35 -10.35 -0.42 -10.27
C GLY A 35 -8.84 -0.48 -10.08
N LEU A 36 -8.26 -1.62 -10.44
CA LEU A 36 -6.82 -1.86 -10.31
C LEU A 36 -6.04 -1.20 -11.45
N THR A 37 -4.92 -0.57 -11.09
CA THR A 37 -3.91 -0.07 -12.04
C THR A 37 -2.52 -0.58 -11.67
N VAL A 38 -1.52 -0.20 -12.46
CA VAL A 38 -0.10 -0.53 -12.21
C VAL A 38 0.37 0.00 -10.85
N LEU A 39 -0.17 1.14 -10.39
CA LEU A 39 0.21 1.75 -9.11
C LEU A 39 -0.11 0.83 -7.93
N ASP A 40 -1.24 0.11 -8.00
CA ASP A 40 -1.64 -0.87 -6.98
C ASP A 40 -0.62 -2.01 -6.89
N PHE A 41 -0.21 -2.56 -8.03
CA PHE A 41 0.79 -3.64 -8.07
C PHE A 41 2.18 -3.16 -7.63
N GLU A 42 2.57 -1.95 -7.99
CA GLU A 42 3.85 -1.36 -7.55
C GLU A 42 3.90 -1.14 -6.05
N LEU A 43 2.84 -0.56 -5.46
CA LEU A 43 2.78 -0.33 -4.02
C LEU A 43 2.72 -1.67 -3.26
N ALA A 44 1.97 -2.65 -3.75
CA ALA A 44 1.93 -4.00 -3.17
C ALA A 44 3.32 -4.67 -3.11
N ALA A 45 4.09 -4.58 -4.21
CA ALA A 45 5.43 -5.14 -4.27
C ALA A 45 6.39 -4.46 -3.28
N LYS A 46 6.37 -3.11 -3.22
CA LYS A 46 7.21 -2.35 -2.29
C LYS A 46 6.81 -2.59 -0.83
N ALA A 47 5.51 -2.70 -0.54
CA ALA A 47 5.00 -3.03 0.79
C ALA A 47 5.41 -4.44 1.25
N SER A 48 5.33 -5.42 0.35
CA SER A 48 5.76 -6.81 0.62
C SER A 48 7.26 -6.87 0.98
N ALA A 49 8.10 -6.16 0.22
CA ALA A 49 9.52 -6.05 0.53
C ALA A 49 9.80 -5.36 1.88
N ALA A 50 8.96 -4.39 2.27
CA ALA A 50 9.07 -3.70 3.55
C ALA A 50 8.57 -4.51 4.76
N ALA A 51 7.68 -5.47 4.54
CA ALA A 51 7.13 -6.34 5.59
C ALA A 51 8.03 -7.56 5.89
N GLY A 52 8.80 -8.03 4.91
CA GLY A 52 9.70 -9.19 5.04
C GLY A 52 11.13 -8.89 5.51
N SER A 53 11.39 -7.68 6.00
CA SER A 53 12.73 -7.17 6.37
C SER A 53 12.91 -6.95 7.86
#